data_AF-A0A952UZW2-F1
#
_entry.id   AF-A0A952UZW2-F1
#
_cell.length_a   1.000
_cell.length_b   1.000
_cell.length_c   1.000
_cell.angle_alpha   90.00
_cell.angle_beta   90.00
_cell.angle_gamma   90.00
#
_symmetry.space_group_name_H-M   'P 1'
#
loop_
_entity.id
_entity.type
_entity.pdbx_description
1 polymer ?
#
loop_
_entity_poly.entity_id
_entity_poly.type
_entity_poly.pdbx_seq_one_letter_code
_entity_poly.pdbx_strand_id
1 'polypeptide(L)' 'MLLRGEIARGEAARITGQQERSARSVVAALLKRDLLESPSEKGPLRLGFPTHVVPYYIPRLYPSSLEDEMRRDE' A
#
# COMPACT_ATOMS: atom_id res chain seq x y z
N MET A 1 6.34 16.60 5.31
CA MET A 1 6.03 16.53 3.87
C MET A 1 6.65 15.25 3.32
N LEU A 2 5.90 14.15 3.27
CA LEU A 2 6.39 12.87 2.73
C LEU A 2 6.36 12.94 1.20
N LEU A 3 7.39 13.57 0.62
CA LEU A 3 7.54 13.77 -0.83
C LEU A 3 8.41 12.70 -1.52
N ARG A 4 8.78 11.63 -0.82
CA ARG A 4 9.46 10.49 -1.42
C ARG A 4 8.54 9.30 -1.23
N GLY A 5 8.24 8.55 -2.29
CA GLY A 5 7.50 7.28 -2.21
C GLY A 5 8.26 6.17 -1.46
N GLU A 6 8.99 6.55 -0.40
CA GLU A 6 9.90 5.77 0.42
C GLU A 6 9.74 6.25 1.88
N ILE A 7 9.41 5.30 2.75
CA ILE A 7 9.16 5.51 4.17
C ILE A 7 10.16 4.65 4.95
N ALA A 8 10.87 5.25 5.91
CA ALA A 8 11.73 4.48 6.80
C ALA A 8 10.87 3.50 7.62
N ARG A 9 11.31 2.25 7.76
CA ARG A 9 10.55 1.21 8.48
C ARG A 9 10.26 1.57 9.94
N GLY A 10 11.13 2.37 10.58
CA GLY A 10 10.92 2.92 11.93
C GLY A 10 9.88 4.02 12.02
N GLU A 11 9.47 4.59 10.90
CA GLU A 11 8.41 5.61 10.82
C GLU A 11 7.02 5.00 10.69
N ALA A 12 6.94 3.67 10.54
CA ALA A 12 5.69 2.95 10.39
C ALA A 12 4.72 3.21 11.54
N ALA A 13 5.20 3.27 12.78
CA ALA A 13 4.37 3.58 13.95
C ALA A 13 3.75 4.97 13.87
N ARG A 14 4.56 5.96 13.48
CA ARG A 14 4.09 7.35 13.34
C ARG A 14 3.07 7.50 12.20
N ILE A 15 3.27 6.81 11.08
CA ILE A 15 2.40 6.92 9.89
C ILE A 15 1.09 6.15 10.08
N THR A 16 1.14 4.97 10.68
CA THR A 16 -0.05 4.16 10.94
C THR A 16 -0.84 4.62 12.17
N GLY A 17 -0.24 5.47 13.02
CA GLY A 17 -0.82 5.89 14.30
C GLY A 17 -0.91 4.75 15.33
N GLN A 18 -0.16 3.67 15.11
CA GLN A 18 -0.18 2.46 15.93
C GLN A 18 1.04 2.39 16.84
N GLN A 19 0.93 1.62 17.93
CA GLN A 19 2.10 1.27 18.75
C GLN A 19 3.09 0.44 17.92
N GLU A 20 4.39 0.57 18.23
CA GLU A 20 5.50 -0.02 17.46
C GLU A 20 5.32 -1.50 17.06
N ARG A 21 4.79 -2.32 17.98
CA ARG A 21 4.49 -3.74 17.71
C ARG A 21 3.37 -3.92 16.69
N SER A 22 2.27 -3.20 16.87
CA SER A 22 1.10 -3.22 15.98
C SER A 22 1.48 -2.67 14.59
N ALA A 23 2.24 -1.59 14.55
CA ALA A 23 2.76 -1.00 13.31
C ALA A 23 3.59 -2.00 12.50
N ARG A 24 4.46 -2.77 13.15
CA ARG A 24 5.23 -3.84 12.47
C ARG A 24 4.35 -4.94 11.92
N SER A 25 3.31 -5.35 12.67
CA SER A 25 2.33 -6.33 12.19
C SER A 25 1.56 -5.82 10.97
N VAL A 26 1.13 -4.55 10.98
CA VAL A 26 0.46 -3.91 9.84
C VAL A 26 1.39 -3.88 8.63
N VAL A 27 2.64 -3.42 8.78
CA VAL A 27 3.62 -3.40 7.69
C VAL A 27 3.86 -4.80 7.13
N ALA A 28 3.99 -5.83 7.98
CA ALA A 28 4.16 -7.20 7.53
C ALA A 28 2.93 -7.71 6.73
N ALA A 29 1.72 -7.37 7.18
CA ALA A 29 0.49 -7.71 6.47
C ALA A 29 0.38 -6.99 5.12
N LEU A 30 0.80 -5.73 5.05
CA LEU A 30 0.80 -4.94 3.82
C LEU A 30 1.85 -5.43 2.82
N LEU A 31 3.06 -5.79 3.29
CA LEU A 31 4.09 -6.42 2.46
C LEU A 31 3.61 -7.77 1.90
N LYS A 32 2.92 -8.58 2.71
CA LYS A 32 2.36 -9.88 2.27
C LYS A 32 1.29 -9.74 1.18
N ARG A 33 0.62 -8.58 1.12
CA ARG A 33 -0.45 -8.28 0.15
C ARG A 33 0.06 -7.47 -1.05
N ASP A 34 1.38 -7.32 -1.18
CA ASP A 34 2.04 -6.49 -2.20
C ASP A 34 1.60 -5.01 -2.19
N LEU A 35 0.96 -4.55 -1.10
CA LEU A 35 0.53 -3.16 -0.91
C LEU A 35 1.70 -2.26 -0.47
N LEU A 36 2.71 -2.88 0.12
CA LEU A 36 4.00 -2.27 0.37
C LEU A 36 5.08 -3.12 -0.29
N GLU A 37 6.13 -2.47 -0.74
CA GLU A 37 7.32 -3.10 -1.29
C GLU A 37 8.55 -2.60 -0.54
N SER A 38 9.61 -3.41 -0.48
CA SER A 38 10.86 -3.03 0.16
C SER A 38 12.02 -3.60 -0.66
N PRO A 39 13.00 -2.78 -1.08
CA PRO A 39 14.14 -3.26 -1.87
C PRO A 39 15.11 -4.15 -1.08
N SER A 40 14.95 -4.24 0.24
CA SER A 40 15.76 -5.06 1.16
C SER A 40 14.98 -5.34 2.45
N GLU A 41 15.34 -6.37 3.22
CA GLU A 41 14.76 -6.66 4.54
C GLU A 41 14.80 -5.45 5.49
N LYS A 42 15.86 -4.64 5.42
CA LYS A 42 16.04 -3.41 6.22
C LYS A 42 15.83 -2.13 5.40
N GLY A 43 15.41 -2.27 4.15
CA GLY A 43 15.22 -1.16 3.22
C GLY A 43 14.01 -0.28 3.56
N PRO A 44 13.92 0.90 2.90
CA PRO A 44 12.74 1.75 2.99
C PRO A 44 11.51 1.08 2.39
N LEU A 45 10.35 1.32 2.98
CA LEU A 45 9.05 0.86 2.50
C LEU A 45 8.56 1.78 1.40
N ARG A 46 8.14 1.21 0.27
CA ARG A 46 7.50 1.90 -0.85
C ARG A 46 6.04 1.45 -0.92
N LEU A 47 5.16 2.29 -1.45
CA LEU A 47 3.81 1.85 -1.81
C LEU A 47 3.90 0.93 -3.03
N GLY A 48 3.42 -0.30 -2.87
CA GLY A 48 3.19 -1.20 -3.98
C GLY A 48 1.86 -0.86 -4.65
N PHE A 49 1.77 -1.04 -5.96
CA PHE A 49 0.55 -0.81 -6.72
C PHE A 49 0.12 -2.09 -7.45
N PRO A 50 -0.38 -3.11 -6.73
CA PRO A 50 -0.89 -4.30 -7.38
C PRO A 50 -2.09 -3.96 -8.27
N THR A 51 -2.19 -4.60 -9.43
CA THR A 51 -3.27 -4.38 -10.41
C THR A 51 -4.68 -4.55 -9.83
N HIS A 52 -4.83 -5.38 -8.78
CA HIS A 52 -6.12 -5.68 -8.14
C HIS A 52 -6.59 -4.63 -7.11
N VAL A 53 -5.74 -3.68 -6.72
CA VAL A 53 -6.07 -2.62 -5.72
C VAL A 53 -6.00 -1.21 -6.30
N VAL A 54 -5.52 -1.04 -7.54
CA VAL A 54 -5.53 0.25 -8.25
C VAL A 54 -6.92 0.92 -8.24
N PRO A 55 -8.05 0.20 -8.41
CA PRO A 55 -9.38 0.81 -8.34
C PRO A 55 -9.70 1.44 -6.96
N TYR A 56 -9.13 0.90 -5.88
CA TYR A 56 -9.39 1.36 -4.51
C TYR A 56 -8.48 2.53 -4.09
N TYR A 57 -7.22 2.53 -4.54
CA TYR A 57 -6.28 3.61 -4.22
C TYR A 57 -6.57 4.90 -4.99
N ILE A 58 -7.10 4.78 -6.22
CA ILE A 58 -7.34 5.94 -7.08
C ILE A 58 -8.70 5.81 -7.79
N PRO A 59 -9.81 6.05 -7.07
CA PRO A 59 -11.18 5.84 -7.57
C PRO A 59 -11.61 6.82 -8.69
N ARG A 60 -10.67 7.52 -9.33
CA ARG A 60 -10.88 8.46 -10.44
C ARG A 60 -9.84 8.35 -11.55
N LEU A 61 -8.92 7.38 -11.47
CA LEU A 61 -7.93 7.18 -12.54
C LEU A 61 -8.50 6.34 -13.71
N TYR A 62 -9.58 5.61 -13.46
CA TYR A 62 -10.33 4.90 -14.48
C TYR A 62 -11.57 5.70 -14.84
N PRO A 63 -11.83 6.00 -16.13
CA PRO A 63 -13.13 6.49 -16.53
C PRO A 63 -14.17 5.44 -16.13
N SER A 64 -15.32 5.90 -15.66
CA SER A 64 -16.42 5.13 -15.05
C SER A 64 -16.87 3.90 -15.85
N SER A 65 -16.48 3.80 -17.13
CA SER A 65 -16.75 2.65 -18.00
C SER A 65 -15.99 1.36 -17.64
N LEU A 66 -14.90 1.43 -16.87
CA LEU A 66 -14.10 0.26 -16.47
C LEU A 66 -14.54 -0.36 -15.14
N GLU A 67 -15.28 0.37 -14.31
CA GLU A 67 -15.84 -0.13 -13.04
C GLU A 67 -16.91 -1.22 -13.28
N ASP A 68 -17.62 -1.14 -14.42
CA ASP A 68 -18.65 -2.10 -14.80
C ASP A 68 -18.11 -3.42 -15.36
N GLU A 69 -16.88 -3.44 -15.89
CA GLU A 69 -16.27 -4.63 -16.51
C GLU A 69 -15.64 -5.57 -15.46
N MET A 70 -15.05 -5.03 -14.39
CA MET A 70 -14.39 -5.85 -13.35
C MET A 70 -15.37 -6.58 -12.41
N ARG A 71 -16.65 -6.17 -12.38
CA ARG A 71 -17.72 -6.86 -11.63
C ARG A 71 -18.34 -8.02 -12.41
N ARG A 72 -17.93 -8.24 -13.68
CA ARG A 72 -18.51 -9.25 -14.57
C ARG A 72 -17.74 -10.57 -14.61
N ASP A 73 -16.64 -10.68 -13.86
CA ASP A 73 -15.83 -11.90 -13.72
C ASP A 73 -15.93 -12.54 -12.32
N GLU A 74 -17.00 -12.24 -11.56
CA GLU A 74 -17.43 -13.03 -10.37
C GLU A 74 -18.61 -13.95 -10.72
#